data_AF-F4QI35-F1
#
_entry.id   AF-F4QI35-F1
#
_cell.length_a   1.000
_cell.length_b   1.000
_cell.length_c   1.000
_cell.angle_alpha   90.00
_cell.angle_beta   90.00
_cell.angle_gamma   90.00
#
_symmetry.space_group_name_H-M   'P 1'
#
loop_
_entity.id
_entity.type
_entity.pdbx_description
1 polymer ?
#
loop_
_entity_poly.entity_id
_entity_poly.type
_entity_poly.pdbx_seq_one_letter_code
_entity_poly.pdbx_strand_id
1 'polypeptide(L)'
;MSRYTSLTDCKVTLAKPDEAGYRASDCPGLDGFGLQKIEADGRENLAIQPPGSLSQNLKLPAYSGGGFSALGEQAEWRGKPGTPPDALIVRYKVAERADAPEQWTSYVMVASLKDTPCVVARIAPGPQQNEEARRVADSAMPCLAPGA
;
A
#
# COMPACT_ATOMS: atom_id res chain seq x y z
N MET A 1 6.89 -16.84 2.57
CA MET A 1 6.06 -17.30 1.43
C MET A 1 5.33 -16.09 0.85
N SER A 2 5.17 -16.01 -0.47
CA SER A 2 4.40 -14.93 -1.13
C SER A 2 3.05 -15.44 -1.61
N ARG A 3 2.00 -14.66 -1.39
CA ARG A 3 0.67 -14.83 -1.99
C ARG A 3 0.26 -13.48 -2.56
N TYR A 4 -0.55 -13.46 -3.61
CA TYR A 4 -0.88 -12.22 -4.32
C TYR A 4 -2.38 -12.01 -4.42
N THR A 5 -2.82 -10.77 -4.27
CA THR A 5 -4.19 -10.35 -4.58
C THR A 5 -4.18 -9.16 -5.54
N SER A 6 -5.27 -9.01 -6.29
CA SER A 6 -5.46 -7.94 -7.26
C SER A 6 -5.85 -6.62 -6.57
N LEU A 7 -5.30 -5.51 -7.05
CA LEU A 7 -5.70 -4.14 -6.73
C LEU A 7 -6.44 -3.45 -7.88
N THR A 8 -6.75 -4.19 -8.95
CA THR A 8 -7.58 -3.73 -10.08
C THR A 8 -9.00 -4.29 -10.03
N ASP A 9 -9.18 -5.46 -9.41
CA ASP A 9 -10.48 -6.14 -9.29
C ASP A 9 -11.25 -5.71 -8.04
N CYS A 10 -11.29 -4.39 -7.79
CA CYS A 10 -11.90 -3.82 -6.60
C CYS A 10 -13.35 -3.38 -6.85
N LYS A 11 -14.22 -3.62 -5.86
CA LYS A 11 -15.61 -3.17 -5.88
C LYS A 11 -15.71 -1.78 -5.25
N VAL A 12 -16.23 -0.82 -6.00
CA VAL A 12 -16.52 0.52 -5.46
C VAL A 12 -17.55 0.42 -4.35
N THR A 13 -17.24 0.99 -3.19
CA THR A 13 -18.13 1.03 -2.03
C THR A 13 -18.59 2.43 -1.69
N LEU A 14 -17.82 3.45 -2.07
CA LEU A 14 -18.20 4.86 -1.94
C LEU A 14 -17.59 5.66 -3.09
N ALA A 15 -18.38 6.54 -3.68
CA ALA A 15 -17.93 7.50 -4.68
C ALA A 15 -18.57 8.86 -4.37
N LYS A 16 -17.74 9.89 -4.33
CA LYS A 16 -18.13 11.28 -4.12
C LYS A 16 -17.32 12.15 -5.08
N PRO A 17 -17.72 12.18 -6.37
CA PRO A 17 -16.92 12.81 -7.42
C PRO A 17 -16.73 14.32 -7.20
N ASP A 18 -17.64 14.96 -6.49
CA ASP A 18 -17.62 16.36 -6.08
C ASP A 18 -16.63 16.65 -4.92
N GLU A 19 -16.25 15.64 -4.15
CA GLU A 19 -15.23 15.75 -3.10
C GLU A 19 -13.84 15.44 -3.67
N ALA A 20 -13.39 16.25 -4.63
CA ALA A 20 -12.10 16.09 -5.32
C ALA A 20 -11.92 14.68 -5.94
N GLY A 21 -12.97 14.13 -6.54
CA GLY A 21 -12.91 12.80 -7.15
C GLY A 21 -12.81 11.65 -6.14
N TYR A 22 -13.22 11.85 -4.88
CA TYR A 22 -13.10 10.81 -3.85
C TYR A 22 -13.78 9.50 -4.26
N ARG A 23 -13.04 8.39 -4.10
CA ARG A 23 -13.52 7.04 -4.35
C ARG A 23 -12.88 6.06 -3.37
N ALA A 24 -13.69 5.23 -2.72
CA ALA A 24 -13.25 4.08 -1.95
C ALA A 24 -13.71 2.80 -2.64
N SER A 25 -12.80 1.83 -2.75
CA SER A 25 -13.06 0.53 -3.36
C SER A 25 -12.48 -0.58 -2.51
N ASP A 26 -13.28 -1.59 -2.21
CA ASP A 26 -12.84 -2.78 -1.48
C ASP A 26 -12.22 -3.77 -2.47
N CYS A 27 -10.99 -4.19 -2.19
CA CYS A 27 -10.18 -5.06 -3.04
C CYS A 27 -10.07 -6.46 -2.42
N PRO A 28 -9.80 -7.50 -3.23
CA PRO A 28 -9.53 -8.84 -2.74
C PRO A 28 -8.43 -8.86 -1.68
N GLY A 29 -8.76 -9.50 -0.55
CA GLY A 29 -7.89 -9.66 0.61
C GLY A 29 -7.40 -11.10 0.81
N LEU A 30 -6.75 -11.38 1.93
CA LEU A 30 -6.19 -12.70 2.23
C LEU A 30 -6.32 -13.06 3.72
N ASP A 31 -6.70 -14.31 4.02
CA ASP A 31 -6.82 -14.85 5.38
C ASP A 31 -7.63 -13.95 6.34
N GLY A 32 -8.72 -13.37 5.83
CA GLY A 32 -9.62 -12.48 6.58
C GLY A 32 -9.18 -11.02 6.64
N PHE A 33 -7.96 -10.68 6.20
CA PHE A 33 -7.57 -9.28 5.99
C PHE A 33 -8.27 -8.74 4.74
N GLY A 34 -8.94 -7.60 4.86
CA GLY A 34 -9.46 -6.82 3.73
C GLY A 34 -8.50 -5.72 3.32
N LEU A 35 -8.63 -5.26 2.07
CA LEU A 35 -7.94 -4.08 1.55
C LEU A 35 -8.96 -3.08 1.03
N GLN A 36 -8.79 -1.81 1.36
CA GLN A 36 -9.58 -0.73 0.79
C GLN A 36 -8.65 0.26 0.09
N LYS A 37 -8.79 0.35 -1.23
CA LYS A 37 -8.14 1.35 -2.06
C LYS A 37 -8.94 2.65 -2.00
N ILE A 38 -8.26 3.75 -1.71
CA ILE A 38 -8.86 5.07 -1.60
C ILE A 38 -8.16 5.98 -2.60
N GLU A 39 -8.92 6.69 -3.41
CA GLU A 39 -8.45 7.71 -4.34
C GLU A 39 -9.12 9.04 -4.00
N ALA A 40 -8.34 10.11 -3.95
CA ALA A 40 -8.84 11.47 -3.86
C ALA A 40 -7.79 12.44 -4.39
N ASP A 41 -8.21 13.42 -5.18
CA ASP A 41 -7.37 14.46 -5.76
C ASP A 41 -6.10 13.90 -6.45
N GLY A 42 -6.27 12.86 -7.27
CA GLY A 42 -5.19 12.19 -8.02
C GLY A 42 -4.18 11.42 -7.14
N ARG A 43 -4.55 11.11 -5.89
CA ARG A 43 -3.70 10.39 -4.94
C ARG A 43 -4.38 9.13 -4.47
N GLU A 44 -3.76 8.01 -4.80
CA GLU A 44 -4.14 6.72 -4.26
C GLU A 44 -3.48 6.46 -2.90
N ASN A 45 -4.25 5.77 -2.06
CA ASN A 45 -3.88 5.33 -0.73
C ASN A 45 -4.47 3.93 -0.50
N LEU A 46 -3.95 3.23 0.51
CA LEU A 46 -4.42 1.91 0.90
C LEU A 46 -4.73 1.90 2.40
N ALA A 47 -5.88 1.33 2.75
CA ALA A 47 -6.20 0.96 4.11
C ALA A 47 -6.27 -0.56 4.23
N ILE A 48 -5.79 -1.08 5.37
CA ILE A 48 -5.81 -2.49 5.71
C ILE A 48 -6.94 -2.70 6.70
N GLN A 49 -7.78 -3.71 6.49
CA GLN A 49 -8.89 -4.05 7.36
C GLN A 49 -8.57 -5.39 8.04
N PRO A 50 -7.95 -5.41 9.24
CA PRO A 50 -7.69 -6.67 9.92
C PRO A 50 -9.01 -7.34 10.35
N PRO A 51 -9.04 -8.69 10.45
CA PRO A 51 -10.23 -9.40 10.88
C PRO A 51 -10.73 -8.90 12.25
N GLY A 52 -11.99 -8.49 12.33
CA GLY A 52 -12.62 -8.05 13.59
C GLY A 52 -12.07 -6.74 14.17
N SER A 53 -11.28 -5.99 13.41
CA SER A 53 -10.67 -4.72 13.86
C SER A 53 -11.05 -3.56 12.95
N LEU A 54 -10.81 -2.34 13.43
CA LEU A 54 -11.01 -1.14 12.62
C LEU A 54 -9.97 -1.03 11.51
N SER A 55 -10.41 -0.52 10.35
CA SER A 55 -9.55 -0.22 9.20
C SER A 55 -8.40 0.71 9.59
N GLN A 56 -7.19 0.35 9.20
CA GLN A 56 -5.96 1.11 9.41
C GLN A 56 -5.49 1.72 8.10
N ASN A 57 -5.51 3.04 8.04
CA ASN A 57 -5.08 3.81 6.88
C ASN A 57 -3.54 3.91 6.86
N LEU A 58 -2.91 3.44 5.77
CA LEU A 58 -1.44 3.49 5.65
C LEU A 58 -0.89 4.89 5.40
N LYS A 59 -1.73 5.85 5.02
CA LYS A 59 -1.38 7.25 4.73
C LYS A 59 -0.24 7.35 3.71
N LEU A 60 -0.29 6.54 2.65
CA LEU A 60 0.76 6.47 1.62
C LEU A 60 1.15 7.84 1.03
N PRO A 61 0.22 8.78 0.76
CA PRO A 61 0.57 10.10 0.25
C PRO A 61 1.49 10.92 1.16
N ALA A 62 1.51 10.63 2.48
CA ALA A 62 2.39 11.31 3.42
C ALA A 62 3.87 10.85 3.31
N TYR A 63 4.14 9.71 2.68
CA TYR A 63 5.50 9.21 2.42
C TYR A 63 6.09 9.71 1.10
N SER A 64 5.28 10.40 0.28
CA SER A 64 5.66 10.90 -1.05
C SER A 64 5.65 12.43 -1.15
N GLY A 65 5.57 13.14 -0.02
CA GLY A 65 5.46 14.60 0.00
C GLY A 65 4.15 15.14 -0.58
N GLY A 66 3.12 14.29 -0.74
CA GLY A 66 1.81 14.68 -1.24
C GLY A 66 1.71 14.92 -2.75
N GLY A 67 2.67 14.47 -3.55
CA GLY A 67 2.55 14.44 -5.02
C GLY A 67 1.46 13.48 -5.51
N PHE A 68 1.09 13.56 -6.79
CA PHE A 68 0.19 12.58 -7.41
C PHE A 68 0.76 11.17 -7.27
N SER A 69 -0.11 10.20 -7.02
CA SER A 69 0.33 8.87 -6.63
C SER A 69 -0.65 7.79 -7.06
N ALA A 70 -0.12 6.64 -7.49
CA ALA A 70 -0.91 5.48 -7.88
C ALA A 70 -0.32 4.19 -7.31
N LEU A 71 -1.16 3.28 -6.84
CA LEU A 71 -0.81 1.91 -6.50
C LEU A 71 -0.53 1.09 -7.76
N GLY A 72 0.33 0.08 -7.61
CA GLY A 72 0.45 -0.98 -8.60
C GLY A 72 -0.78 -1.88 -8.65
N GLU A 73 -0.76 -2.84 -9.56
CA GLU A 73 -1.91 -3.71 -9.83
C GLU A 73 -2.10 -4.84 -8.83
N GLN A 74 -1.09 -5.11 -7.99
CA GLN A 74 -1.10 -6.25 -7.08
C GLN A 74 -0.58 -5.88 -5.70
N ALA A 75 -1.11 -6.60 -4.71
CA ALA A 75 -0.57 -6.66 -3.36
C ALA A 75 0.09 -8.03 -3.13
N GLU A 76 1.32 -8.02 -2.60
CA GLU A 76 2.03 -9.22 -2.20
C GLU A 76 1.94 -9.39 -0.67
N TRP A 77 1.41 -10.51 -0.24
CA TRP A 77 1.24 -10.89 1.15
C TRP A 77 2.40 -11.80 1.56
N ARG A 78 3.07 -11.45 2.65
CA ARG A 78 4.21 -12.18 3.22
C ARG A 78 3.82 -12.83 4.54
N GLY A 79 4.32 -14.04 4.74
CA GLY A 79 4.11 -14.80 5.98
C GLY A 79 4.74 -16.19 5.90
N LYS A 80 4.66 -16.93 7.01
CA LYS A 80 5.10 -18.33 7.08
C LYS A 80 4.05 -19.25 6.42
N PRO A 81 4.45 -20.39 5.86
CA PRO A 81 3.50 -21.38 5.36
C PRO A 81 2.54 -21.82 6.47
N GLY A 82 1.24 -21.91 6.16
CA GLY A 82 0.22 -22.35 7.12
C GLY A 82 -0.18 -21.32 8.18
N THR A 83 0.33 -20.09 8.12
CA THR A 83 -0.08 -18.99 9.01
C THR A 83 -0.69 -17.83 8.22
N PRO A 84 -1.52 -16.99 8.84
CA PRO A 84 -1.90 -15.70 8.27
C PRO A 84 -0.66 -14.88 7.87
N PRO A 85 -0.79 -14.00 6.86
CA PRO A 85 0.31 -13.10 6.50
C PRO A 85 0.57 -12.13 7.64
N ASP A 86 1.83 -11.75 7.81
CA ASP A 86 2.28 -10.80 8.82
C ASP A 86 2.91 -9.52 8.23
N ALA A 87 3.01 -9.45 6.90
CA ALA A 87 3.39 -8.25 6.16
C ALA A 87 2.69 -8.15 4.80
N LEU A 88 2.60 -6.92 4.28
CA LEU A 88 2.04 -6.57 2.98
C LEU A 88 3.05 -5.73 2.20
N ILE A 89 3.22 -6.03 0.92
CA ILE A 89 4.11 -5.32 0.00
C ILE A 89 3.25 -4.81 -1.17
N VAL A 90 3.34 -3.52 -1.47
CA VAL A 90 2.66 -2.90 -2.61
C VAL A 90 3.59 -2.00 -3.39
N ARG A 91 3.41 -1.95 -4.71
CA ARG A 91 4.08 -0.96 -5.55
C ARG A 91 3.35 0.37 -5.44
N TYR A 92 4.09 1.47 -5.35
CA TYR A 92 3.54 2.81 -5.24
C TYR A 92 4.32 3.76 -6.16
N LYS A 93 3.63 4.26 -7.18
CA LYS A 93 4.16 5.19 -8.16
C LYS A 93 3.87 6.61 -7.70
N VAL A 94 4.86 7.50 -7.77
CA VAL A 94 4.75 8.88 -7.33
C VAL A 94 5.27 9.81 -8.43
N ALA A 95 4.52 10.86 -8.75
CA ALA A 95 5.03 11.99 -9.52
C ALA A 95 5.77 12.95 -8.56
N GLU A 96 7.09 12.87 -8.53
CA GLU A 96 7.94 13.65 -7.59
C GLU A 96 8.35 15.01 -8.14
N ARG A 97 8.29 15.18 -9.46
CA ARG A 97 8.76 16.35 -10.18
C ARG A 97 7.57 17.19 -10.64
N ALA A 98 7.43 18.39 -10.10
CA ALA A 98 6.38 19.32 -10.51
C ALA A 98 6.57 19.81 -11.96
N ASP A 99 7.82 19.87 -12.43
CA ASP A 99 8.19 20.26 -13.79
C ASP A 99 8.07 19.12 -14.82
N ALA A 100 7.85 17.89 -14.36
CA ALA A 100 7.70 16.69 -15.18
C ALA A 100 6.71 15.70 -14.51
N PRO A 101 5.42 16.07 -14.36
CA PRO A 101 4.43 15.28 -13.62
C PRO A 101 4.10 13.93 -14.27
N GLU A 102 4.48 13.72 -15.52
CA GLU A 102 4.40 12.45 -16.23
C GLU A 102 5.52 11.46 -15.87
N GLN A 103 6.57 11.91 -15.18
CA GLN A 103 7.67 11.07 -14.73
C GLN A 103 7.36 10.48 -13.35
N TRP A 104 6.99 9.21 -13.36
CA TRP A 104 6.63 8.47 -12.15
C TRP A 104 7.83 7.69 -11.59
N THR A 105 8.16 7.95 -10.32
CA THR A 105 9.11 7.14 -9.56
C THR A 105 8.37 5.97 -8.90
N SER A 106 8.79 4.73 -9.18
CA SER A 106 8.15 3.54 -8.61
C SER A 106 8.86 3.07 -7.34
N TYR A 107 8.21 3.28 -6.20
CA TYR A 107 8.60 2.74 -4.91
C TYR A 107 7.93 1.38 -4.65
N VAL A 108 8.50 0.65 -3.70
CA VAL A 108 7.81 -0.47 -3.05
C VAL A 108 7.62 -0.13 -1.58
N MET A 109 6.37 -0.14 -1.14
CA MET A 109 5.97 0.11 0.24
C MET A 109 5.80 -1.21 0.95
N VAL A 110 6.39 -1.35 2.14
CA VAL A 110 6.23 -2.52 2.99
C VAL A 110 5.48 -2.09 4.24
N ALA A 111 4.42 -2.83 4.58
CA ALA A 111 3.64 -2.64 5.79
C ALA A 111 3.68 -3.88 6.69
N SER A 112 3.80 -3.67 7.99
CA SER A 112 3.55 -4.70 8.99
C SER A 112 2.04 -4.92 9.11
N LEU A 113 1.62 -6.17 9.31
CA LEU A 113 0.24 -6.53 9.66
C LEU A 113 0.07 -6.88 11.15
N LYS A 114 1.16 -6.84 11.93
CA LYS A 114 1.15 -7.15 13.37
C LYS A 114 0.58 -5.98 14.16
N ASP A 115 -0.21 -6.31 15.18
CA ASP A 115 -0.87 -5.37 16.08
C ASP A 115 -1.69 -4.31 15.34
N THR A 116 -1.10 -3.14 15.08
CA THR A 116 -1.68 -2.06 14.28
C THR A 116 -0.91 -1.91 12.98
N PRO A 117 -1.53 -2.24 11.83
CA PRO A 117 -0.87 -2.11 10.54
C PRO A 117 -0.27 -0.72 10.29
N CYS A 118 0.97 -0.71 9.82
CA CYS A 118 1.73 0.51 9.56
C CYS A 118 2.78 0.27 8.48
N VAL A 119 3.20 1.33 7.78
CA VAL A 119 4.36 1.26 6.87
C VAL A 119 5.63 1.08 7.69
N VAL A 120 6.48 0.14 7.30
CA VAL A 120 7.78 -0.12 7.93
C VAL A 120 8.95 0.21 7.01
N ALA A 121 8.72 0.30 5.70
CA ALA A 121 9.72 0.75 4.75
C ALA A 121 9.14 1.30 3.45
N ARG A 122 9.93 2.19 2.84
CA ARG A 122 9.78 2.68 1.46
C ARG A 122 11.07 2.37 0.72
N ILE A 123 11.00 1.47 -0.25
CA ILE A 123 12.17 1.00 -1.01
C ILE A 123 12.25 1.76 -2.33
N ALA A 124 13.34 2.47 -2.54
CA ALA A 124 13.62 3.22 -3.76
C ALA A 124 13.75 2.30 -5.00
N PRO A 125 13.56 2.83 -6.23
CA PRO A 125 13.80 2.06 -7.45
C PRO A 125 15.23 1.50 -7.51
N GLY A 126 15.39 0.25 -7.96
CA GLY A 126 16.69 -0.39 -8.10
C GLY A 126 16.60 -1.85 -8.55
N PRO A 127 17.73 -2.47 -8.91
CA PRO A 127 17.78 -3.81 -9.51
C PRO A 127 17.31 -4.95 -8.58
N GLN A 128 17.18 -4.72 -7.27
CA GLN A 128 16.78 -5.72 -6.27
C GLN A 128 15.60 -5.25 -5.41
N GLN A 129 14.79 -4.32 -5.94
CA GLN A 129 13.76 -3.64 -5.16
C GLN A 129 12.76 -4.63 -4.51
N ASN A 130 12.38 -5.69 -5.21
CA ASN A 130 11.42 -6.67 -4.71
C ASN A 130 12.06 -7.62 -3.68
N GLU A 131 13.30 -8.06 -3.92
CA GLU A 131 14.05 -8.91 -2.99
C GLU A 131 14.28 -8.18 -1.66
N GLU A 132 14.65 -6.90 -1.73
CA GLU A 132 14.84 -6.05 -0.55
C GLU A 132 13.54 -5.84 0.21
N ALA A 133 12.44 -5.55 -0.49
CA ALA A 133 11.12 -5.41 0.13
C ALA A 133 10.70 -6.69 0.87
N ARG A 134 10.96 -7.87 0.29
CA ARG A 134 10.68 -9.16 0.93
C ARG A 134 11.57 -9.40 2.14
N ARG A 135 12.86 -9.08 2.06
CA ARG A 135 13.79 -9.18 3.19
C ARG A 135 13.34 -8.32 4.37
N VAL A 136 12.88 -7.10 4.09
CA VAL A 136 12.30 -6.20 5.09
C VAL A 136 10.99 -6.75 5.64
N ALA A 137 10.08 -7.23 4.79
CA ALA A 137 8.80 -7.80 5.20
C ALA A 137 8.95 -9.04 6.09
N ASP A 138 9.98 -9.85 5.84
CA ASP A 138 10.29 -11.04 6.64
C ASP A 138 10.99 -10.68 7.97
N SER A 139 11.34 -9.41 8.19
CA SER A 139 12.02 -8.90 9.38
C SER A 139 11.05 -8.14 10.30
N ALA A 140 11.30 -8.13 11.61
CA ALA A 140 10.54 -7.30 12.55
C ALA A 140 11.10 -5.87 12.57
N MET A 141 10.51 -4.99 11.77
CA MET A 141 10.91 -3.58 11.67
C MET A 141 9.91 -2.66 12.39
N PRO A 142 10.38 -1.55 13.02
CA PRO A 142 9.48 -0.55 13.58
C PRO A 142 8.72 0.20 12.49
N CYS A 143 7.57 0.79 12.86
CA CYS A 143 6.82 1.67 11.96
C CYS A 143 7.67 2.88 11.56
N LEU A 144 7.63 3.21 10.27
CA LEU A 144 8.25 4.38 9.69
C LEU A 144 7.34 5.60 9.91
N ALA A 145 7.92 6.71 10.38
CA ALA A 145 7.19 7.98 10.43
C ALA A 145 7.07 8.58 9.02
N PRO A 146 5.91 9.14 8.63
CA PRO A 146 5.81 9.88 7.38
C PRO A 146 6.76 11.09 7.37
N GLY A 147 7.42 11.33 6.23
CA GLY A 147 8.32 12.50 6.05
C GLY A 147 9.73 12.36 6.65
N ALA A 148 10.12 11.15 7.07
CA ALA A 148 11.51 10.82 7.43
C ALA A 148 12.38 10.53 6.20
#